data_AF-A0A0C9NJI8-F1
#
_entry.id   AF-A0A0C9NJI8-F1
#
_cell.length_a   1.000
_cell.length_b   1.000
_cell.length_c   1.000
_cell.angle_alpha   90.00
_cell.angle_beta   90.00
_cell.angle_gamma   90.00
#
_symmetry.space_group_name_H-M   'P 1'
#
loop_
_entity.id
_entity.type
_entity.pdbx_description
1 polymer ?
#
loop_
_entity_poly.entity_id
_entity_poly.type
_entity_poly.pdbx_seq_one_letter_code
_entity_poly.pdbx_strand_id
1 'polypeptide(L)'
;MAKKPSALAGIFDDEPEEMVPASASDAAPEPQRAAAPRRSRRSADTPAPATPARRSSHPGKKPVLIHIPEDMHRALRQLSVEEGGEPLTVITERLLRQYLVKRGHTKFAP
;
A
#
# COMPACT_ATOMS: atom_id res chain seq x y z
N MET A 1 -55.17 -12.34 15.04
CA MET A 1 -55.29 -12.34 13.56
C MET A 1 -55.29 -10.87 13.14
N ALA A 2 -54.50 -10.32 12.21
CA ALA A 2 -53.66 -10.86 11.16
C ALA A 2 -52.28 -10.14 11.16
N LYS A 3 -51.24 -10.91 10.81
CA LYS A 3 -49.83 -10.50 10.73
C LYS A 3 -49.61 -9.83 9.36
N LYS A 4 -48.96 -8.67 9.33
CA LYS A 4 -48.57 -7.97 8.09
C LYS A 4 -47.42 -8.75 7.43
N PRO A 5 -47.50 -9.12 6.15
CA PRO A 5 -46.43 -9.88 5.48
C PRO A 5 -45.21 -8.99 5.22
N SER A 6 -44.06 -9.48 5.64
CA SER A 6 -42.73 -8.87 5.47
C SER A 6 -42.26 -8.98 4.01
N ALA A 7 -41.66 -7.90 3.49
CA ALA A 7 -41.17 -7.73 2.12
C ALA A 7 -39.75 -8.32 1.88
N LEU A 8 -39.34 -9.29 2.68
CA LEU A 8 -37.96 -9.82 2.72
C LEU A 8 -37.90 -11.30 2.32
N ALA A 9 -38.82 -11.74 1.46
CA ALA A 9 -39.00 -13.15 1.07
C ALA A 9 -38.46 -13.50 -0.33
N GLY A 10 -37.59 -12.68 -0.94
CA GLY A 10 -37.16 -12.91 -2.33
C GLY A 10 -35.79 -12.35 -2.70
N ILE A 11 -34.79 -12.48 -1.83
CA ILE A 11 -33.40 -12.02 -2.12
C ILE A 11 -32.38 -13.17 -2.03
N PHE A 12 -32.80 -14.38 -1.61
CA PHE A 12 -31.94 -15.57 -1.57
C PHE A 12 -32.46 -16.66 -2.52
N ASP A 13 -32.78 -16.27 -3.75
CA ASP A 13 -33.02 -17.19 -4.86
C ASP A 13 -32.04 -16.84 -5.99
N ASP A 14 -30.77 -17.15 -5.75
CA ASP A 14 -29.74 -17.31 -6.78
C ASP A 14 -28.94 -18.54 -6.35
N GLU A 15 -29.47 -19.70 -6.74
CA GLU A 15 -28.75 -20.98 -6.73
C GLU A 15 -27.63 -20.92 -7.78
N PRO A 16 -26.38 -21.26 -7.43
CA PRO A 16 -25.37 -21.57 -8.43
C PRO A 16 -25.60 -23.01 -8.94
N GLU A 17 -26.22 -23.16 -10.10
CA GLU A 17 -26.24 -24.43 -10.84
C GLU A 17 -24.80 -24.86 -11.24
N GLU A 18 -24.38 -25.95 -10.61
CA GLU A 18 -23.88 -27.18 -11.24
C GLU A 18 -22.48 -27.21 -11.93
N MET A 19 -21.52 -27.75 -11.14
CA MET A 19 -20.70 -28.95 -11.42
C MET A 19 -19.75 -28.99 -12.63
N VAL A 20 -18.44 -29.07 -12.36
CA VAL A 20 -17.56 -30.17 -12.83
C VAL A 20 -16.38 -30.38 -11.86
N PRO A 21 -16.19 -31.57 -11.25
CA PRO A 21 -14.93 -31.95 -10.64
C PRO A 21 -14.20 -32.91 -11.59
N ALA A 22 -13.05 -32.53 -12.14
CA ALA A 22 -12.15 -33.50 -12.74
C ALA A 22 -10.70 -33.05 -12.76
N SER A 23 -9.89 -33.93 -12.17
CA SER A 23 -8.49 -34.21 -12.51
C SER A 23 -7.43 -33.53 -11.66
N ALA A 24 -7.12 -34.24 -10.57
CA ALA A 24 -5.77 -34.32 -10.04
C ALA A 24 -4.75 -34.55 -11.17
N SER A 25 -3.67 -33.80 -11.13
CA SER A 25 -2.39 -34.22 -11.71
C SER A 25 -1.33 -33.88 -10.69
N ASP A 26 -1.05 -34.90 -9.88
CA ASP A 26 0.22 -35.11 -9.21
C ASP A 26 1.36 -34.97 -10.23
N ALA A 27 2.26 -34.01 -9.99
CA ALA A 27 3.60 -33.99 -10.55
C ALA A 27 4.40 -32.91 -9.82
N ALA A 28 4.87 -33.24 -8.62
CA ALA A 28 6.10 -32.64 -8.13
C ALA A 28 7.25 -33.07 -9.06
N PRO A 29 8.08 -32.14 -9.51
CA PRO A 29 9.50 -32.38 -9.36
C PRO A 29 10.20 -31.22 -8.63
N GLU A 30 11.10 -31.63 -7.75
CA GLU A 30 12.10 -30.84 -7.04
C GLU A 30 12.91 -29.86 -7.92
N PRO A 31 13.63 -28.90 -7.29
CA PRO A 31 13.94 -27.61 -7.88
C PRO A 31 15.14 -27.67 -8.82
N GLN A 32 14.94 -27.35 -10.09
CA GLN A 32 16.05 -27.03 -10.99
C GLN A 32 16.59 -25.64 -10.67
N ARG A 33 17.58 -25.58 -9.78
CA ARG A 33 18.57 -24.50 -9.77
C ARG A 33 19.29 -24.51 -11.11
N ALA A 34 18.92 -23.60 -12.01
CA ALA A 34 19.72 -23.25 -13.17
C ALA A 34 19.66 -21.74 -13.43
N ALA A 35 20.77 -21.09 -13.09
CA ALA A 35 21.32 -19.88 -13.69
C ALA A 35 20.39 -18.65 -13.87
N ALA A 36 20.49 -17.70 -12.93
CA ALA A 36 20.32 -16.28 -13.26
C ALA A 36 21.54 -15.79 -14.09
N PRO A 37 21.47 -14.64 -14.81
CA PRO A 37 20.31 -13.88 -15.29
C PRO A 37 20.46 -13.53 -16.79
N ARG A 38 19.53 -13.95 -17.65
CA ARG A 38 19.44 -13.37 -18.99
C ARG A 38 18.55 -12.12 -18.94
N ARG A 39 19.23 -10.99 -18.77
CA ARG A 39 18.77 -9.60 -18.92
C ARG A 39 17.87 -9.46 -20.16
N SER A 40 16.56 -9.68 -19.98
CA SER A 40 15.56 -9.37 -20.99
C SER A 40 15.35 -7.86 -21.00
N ARG A 41 15.79 -7.22 -22.07
CA ARG A 41 15.53 -5.82 -22.38
C ARG A 41 14.07 -5.69 -22.81
N ARG A 42 13.43 -4.56 -22.44
CA ARG A 42 12.09 -4.07 -22.84
C ARG A 42 10.99 -4.52 -21.85
N SER A 43 10.41 -3.63 -21.05
CA SER A 43 9.61 -2.48 -21.51
C SER A 43 10.00 -1.17 -20.85
N ALA A 44 10.38 -0.22 -21.69
CA ALA A 44 10.38 1.20 -21.37
C ALA A 44 8.98 1.73 -21.68
N ASP A 45 8.07 1.70 -20.71
CA ASP A 45 6.90 2.59 -20.69
C ASP A 45 6.23 2.63 -19.31
N THR A 46 7.03 2.83 -18.27
CA THR A 46 6.51 3.34 -17.01
C THR A 46 7.20 4.67 -16.82
N PRO A 47 6.49 5.82 -16.74
CA PRO A 47 7.13 7.04 -16.30
C PRO A 47 7.65 6.75 -14.89
N ALA A 48 8.98 6.62 -14.77
CA ALA A 48 9.62 6.67 -13.48
C ALA A 48 9.11 7.96 -12.83
N PRO A 49 8.55 7.91 -11.61
CA PRO A 49 8.10 9.13 -10.96
C PRO A 49 9.30 10.06 -10.91
N ALA A 50 9.20 11.20 -11.61
CA ALA A 50 10.24 12.20 -11.67
C ALA A 50 10.63 12.50 -10.22
N THR A 51 11.81 12.05 -9.81
CA THR A 51 12.25 12.25 -8.43
C THR A 51 12.37 13.76 -8.26
N PRO A 52 11.52 14.42 -7.45
CA PRO A 52 11.63 15.85 -7.25
C PRO A 52 13.04 16.14 -6.75
N ALA A 53 13.63 17.23 -7.25
CA ALA A 53 14.96 17.68 -6.86
C ALA A 53 15.09 17.55 -5.34
N ARG A 54 15.97 16.64 -4.89
CA ARG A 54 16.10 16.21 -3.49
C ARG A 54 16.56 17.39 -2.64
N ARG A 55 15.63 18.26 -2.26
CA ARG A 55 15.74 19.14 -1.11
C ARG A 55 15.69 18.22 0.11
N SER A 56 16.83 17.59 0.39
CA SER A 56 16.99 16.79 1.60
C SER A 56 16.70 17.71 2.77
N SER A 57 15.69 17.38 3.56
CA SER A 57 15.36 18.14 4.76
C SER A 57 16.47 18.09 5.80
N HIS A 58 17.40 17.14 5.68
CA HIS A 58 18.53 16.94 6.57
C HIS A 58 19.82 16.70 5.78
N PRO A 59 20.51 17.77 5.33
CA PRO A 59 21.81 17.61 4.70
C PRO A 59 22.80 16.96 5.69
N GLY A 60 23.63 16.04 5.20
CA GLY A 60 24.66 15.36 6.01
C GLY A 60 24.18 14.21 6.90
N LYS A 61 22.86 13.93 6.97
CA LYS A 61 22.32 12.77 7.70
C LYS A 61 21.93 11.64 6.75
N LYS A 62 22.11 10.40 7.22
CA LYS A 62 21.65 9.22 6.48
C LYS A 62 20.13 9.12 6.54
N PRO A 63 19.44 8.80 5.42
CA PRO A 63 18.01 8.56 5.44
C PRO A 63 17.69 7.34 6.30
N VAL A 64 16.61 7.42 7.07
CA VAL A 64 16.11 6.33 7.91
C VAL A 64 14.96 5.64 7.16
N LEU A 65 15.05 4.33 7.00
CA LEU A 65 13.96 3.52 6.46
C LEU A 65 13.07 3.07 7.61
N ILE A 66 11.80 3.42 7.53
CA ILE A 66 10.78 3.02 8.49
C ILE A 66 9.72 2.19 7.79
N HIS A 67 9.31 1.09 8.42
CA HIS A 67 8.17 0.32 7.94
C HIS A 67 6.88 0.96 8.47
N ILE A 68 5.99 1.29 7.55
CA ILE A 68 4.67 1.85 7.84
C ILE A 68 3.66 0.88 7.21
N PRO A 69 2.66 0.39 7.95
CA PRO A 69 1.66 -0.49 7.40
C PRO A 69 0.83 0.24 6.32
N GLU A 70 0.25 -0.53 5.41
CA GLU A 70 -0.34 0.01 4.18
C GLU A 70 -1.53 0.95 4.43
N ASP A 71 -2.32 0.68 5.46
CA ASP A 71 -3.43 1.53 5.91
C ASP A 71 -2.95 2.93 6.30
N MET A 72 -1.91 3.01 7.13
CA MET A 72 -1.28 4.27 7.51
C MET A 72 -0.60 4.95 6.32
N HIS A 73 0.02 4.18 5.43
CA HIS A 73 0.66 4.71 4.23
C HIS A 73 -0.36 5.29 3.23
N ARG A 74 -1.57 4.74 3.16
CA ARG A 74 -2.70 5.33 2.42
C ARG A 74 -3.14 6.66 3.02
N ALA A 75 -3.31 6.72 4.35
CA ALA A 75 -3.67 7.97 5.03
C ALA A 75 -2.62 9.08 4.78
N LEU A 76 -1.33 8.75 4.81
CA LEU A 76 -0.26 9.72 4.52
C LEU A 76 -0.29 10.21 3.07
N ARG A 77 -0.62 9.35 2.09
CA ARG A 77 -0.81 9.75 0.68
C ARG A 77 -2.00 10.68 0.51
N GLN A 78 -3.08 10.44 1.24
CA GLN A 78 -4.25 11.32 1.23
C GLN A 78 -3.89 12.72 1.78
N LEU A 79 -3.21 12.78 2.93
CA LEU A 79 -2.71 14.03 3.50
C LEU A 79 -1.78 14.78 2.54
N SER A 80 -0.95 14.06 1.78
CA SER A 80 -0.09 14.66 0.76
C SER A 80 -0.87 15.41 -0.31
N VAL A 81 -1.96 14.83 -0.80
CA VAL A 81 -2.82 15.50 -1.78
C VAL A 81 -3.47 16.75 -1.18
N GLU A 82 -3.95 16.65 0.05
CA GLU A 82 -4.60 17.76 0.77
C GLU A 82 -3.65 18.93 1.03
N GLU A 83 -2.38 18.66 1.34
CA GLU A 83 -1.33 19.66 1.55
C GLU A 83 -0.68 20.15 0.24
N GLY A 84 -1.31 19.92 -0.92
CA GLY A 84 -0.83 20.43 -2.22
C GLY A 84 0.23 19.56 -2.90
N GLY A 85 0.24 18.26 -2.60
CA GLY A 85 1.17 17.30 -3.17
C GLY A 85 2.55 17.27 -2.50
N GLU A 86 2.64 17.68 -1.22
CA GLU A 86 3.90 17.62 -0.48
C GLU A 86 4.45 16.18 -0.46
N PRO A 87 5.76 15.96 -0.62
CA PRO A 87 6.32 14.62 -0.58
C PRO A 87 6.12 14.01 0.82
N LEU A 88 5.81 12.71 0.87
CA LEU A 88 5.57 11.97 2.12
C LEU A 88 6.68 12.14 3.15
N THR A 89 7.93 12.34 2.69
CA THR A 89 9.08 12.60 3.57
C THR A 89 8.96 13.89 4.37
N VAL A 90 8.36 14.95 3.81
CA VAL A 90 8.17 16.24 4.48
C VAL A 90 7.01 16.16 5.47
N ILE A 91 5.91 15.52 5.08
CA ILE A 91 4.73 15.33 5.94
C ILE A 91 5.08 14.48 7.16
N THR A 92 5.71 13.32 6.93
CA THR A 92 6.12 12.43 8.03
C THR A 92 7.13 13.08 8.95
N GLU A 93 8.03 13.91 8.43
CA GLU A 93 8.95 14.70 9.25
C GLU A 93 8.21 15.73 10.10
N ARG A 94 7.28 16.50 9.52
CA ARG A 94 6.49 17.51 10.23
C ARG A 94 5.71 16.86 11.37
N LEU A 95 5.05 15.73 11.11
CA LEU A 95 4.33 14.94 12.11
C LEU A 95 5.27 14.43 13.21
N LEU A 96 6.47 13.95 12.85
CA LEU A 96 7.46 13.51 13.81
C LEU A 96 7.93 14.67 14.71
N ARG A 97 8.25 15.84 14.15
CA ARG A 97 8.63 17.03 14.91
C ARG A 97 7.52 17.45 15.87
N GLN A 98 6.27 17.51 15.41
CA GLN A 98 5.12 17.82 16.26
C GLN A 98 4.97 16.83 17.41
N TYR A 99 5.12 15.53 17.15
CA TYR A 99 5.08 14.50 18.18
C TYR A 99 6.20 14.66 19.19
N LEU A 100 7.42 14.95 18.74
CA LEU A 100 8.58 15.18 19.60
C LEU A 100 8.40 16.41 20.49
N VAL A 101 7.87 17.51 19.95
CA VAL A 101 7.55 18.73 20.73
C VAL A 101 6.49 18.43 21.78
N LYS A 102 5.41 17.71 21.44
CA LYS A 102 4.38 17.26 22.40
C LYS A 102 4.95 16.38 23.52
N ARG A 103 6.02 15.64 23.24
CA ARG A 103 6.77 14.83 24.24
C ARG A 103 7.78 15.64 25.06
N GLY A 104 7.91 16.94 24.83
CA GLY A 104 8.84 17.81 25.53
C GLY A 104 10.22 17.95 24.88
N HIS A 105 10.43 17.40 23.67
CA HIS A 105 11.67 17.59 22.92
C HIS A 105 11.63 18.91 22.13
N THR A 106 11.96 20.01 22.80
CA THR A 106 11.91 21.38 22.25
C THR A 106 12.99 21.70 21.23
N LYS A 107 14.01 20.86 21.08
CA LYS A 107 15.07 20.99 20.04
C LYS A 107 14.53 20.92 18.61
N PHE A 108 13.30 20.46 18.44
CA PHE A 108 12.63 20.24 17.16
C PHE A 108 11.37 21.11 17.00
N ALA A 109 11.25 22.18 17.79
CA ALA A 109 10.20 23.17 17.62
C ALA A 109 10.20 23.73 16.17
N PRO A 110 9.01 24.02 15.61
CA PRO A 110 8.87 24.47 14.23
C PRO A 110 9.61 25.79 13.95
#